data_AF-A0A0V0GMW2-F1
#
_entry.id   AF-A0A0V0GMW2-F1
#
_cell.length_a   1.000
_cell.length_b   1.000
_cell.length_c   1.000
_cell.angle_alpha   90.00
_cell.angle_beta   90.00
_cell.angle_gamma   90.00
#
_symmetry.space_group_name_H-M   'P 1'
#
loop_
_entity.id
_entity.type
_entity.pdbx_description
1 polymer ?
#
loop_
_entity_poly.entity_id
_entity_poly.type
_entity_poly.pdbx_seq_one_letter_code
_entity_poly.pdbx_strand_id
1 'polypeptide(L)'
;VVGICYGVRLAVTVPTASELFGLKYYGLIYNVLILNLPLGSFLFSGLLAGLLYDAQATKTASGGNTCIGAHCYRLVFIVMAIACIVGFGLDVLLSIRTRSLYSKIYASRKSKKSAVLS
;
A
#
# COMPACT_ATOMS: atom_id res chain seq x y z
N VAL A 1 -6.84 -17.35 2.71
CA VAL A 1 -6.04 -16.87 1.54
C VAL A 1 -5.40 -15.51 1.80
N VAL A 2 -6.17 -14.44 2.09
CA VAL A 2 -5.64 -13.07 2.29
C VAL A 2 -4.59 -12.94 3.40
N GLY A 3 -4.79 -13.60 4.55
CA GLY A 3 -3.83 -13.54 5.67
C GLY A 3 -2.46 -14.16 5.33
N ILE A 4 -2.46 -15.28 4.61
CA ILE A 4 -1.22 -15.94 4.16
C ILE A 4 -0.51 -15.07 3.12
N CYS A 5 -1.23 -14.52 2.13
CA CYS A 5 -0.65 -13.61 1.13
C CYS A 5 -0.04 -12.36 1.75
N TYR A 6 -0.74 -11.73 2.72
CA TYR A 6 -0.23 -10.54 3.40
C TYR A 6 1.00 -10.87 4.25
N GLY A 7 0.99 -12.01 4.96
CA GLY A 7 2.13 -12.50 5.72
C GLY A 7 3.37 -12.73 4.85
N VAL A 8 3.23 -13.40 3.71
CA VAL A 8 4.34 -13.62 2.76
C VAL A 8 4.85 -12.29 2.20
N ARG A 9 3.95 -11.36 1.84
CA ARG A 9 4.35 -10.04 1.33
C ARG A 9 5.15 -9.26 2.36
N LEU A 10 4.73 -9.23 3.63
CA LEU A 10 5.47 -8.58 4.71
C LEU A 10 6.81 -9.26 4.97
N ALA A 11 6.83 -10.60 5.03
CA ALA A 11 8.03 -11.38 5.30
C ALA A 11 9.12 -11.17 4.24
N VAL A 12 8.75 -10.98 2.97
CA VAL A 12 9.72 -10.68 1.89
C VAL A 12 10.09 -9.19 1.89
N THR A 13 9.13 -8.29 2.05
CA THR A 13 9.37 -6.84 1.89
C THR A 13 10.26 -6.27 2.99
N VAL A 14 10.12 -6.72 4.24
CA VAL A 14 10.88 -6.24 5.41
C VAL A 14 12.40 -6.45 5.28
N PRO A 15 12.92 -7.67 5.00
CA PRO A 15 14.35 -7.88 4.81
C PRO A 15 14.87 -7.18 3.57
N THR A 16 14.14 -7.20 2.44
CA THR A 16 14.56 -6.49 1.22
C THR A 16 14.66 -4.99 1.43
N ALA A 17 13.73 -4.38 2.18
CA ALA A 17 13.80 -2.95 2.52
C ALA A 17 14.99 -2.62 3.44
N SER A 18 15.29 -3.51 4.39
CA SER A 18 16.41 -3.36 5.34
C SER A 18 17.77 -3.45 4.64
N GLU A 19 17.91 -4.33 3.65
CA GLU A 19 19.12 -4.45 2.84
C GLU A 19 19.32 -3.26 1.88
N LEU A 20 18.23 -2.67 1.38
CA LEU A 20 18.32 -1.68 0.30
C LEU A 20 18.50 -0.24 0.78
N PHE A 21 17.80 0.17 1.84
CA PHE A 21 17.84 1.55 2.33
C PHE A 21 18.84 1.74 3.48
N GLY A 22 19.34 0.65 4.06
CA GLY A 22 20.02 0.67 5.35
C GLY A 22 19.08 1.20 6.46
N LEU A 23 19.52 1.10 7.72
CA LEU A 23 18.73 1.43 8.92
C LEU A 23 18.15 2.87 8.98
N LYS A 24 18.46 3.75 8.01
CA LYS A 24 18.11 5.17 8.03
C LYS A 24 16.64 5.50 7.75
N TYR A 25 15.94 4.70 6.92
CA TYR A 25 14.53 4.97 6.53
C TYR A 25 13.54 3.88 6.93
N TYR A 26 14.02 2.81 7.58
CA TYR A 26 13.17 1.69 8.04
C TYR A 26 12.05 2.15 8.98
N GLY A 27 12.35 3.08 9.90
CA GLY A 27 11.37 3.64 10.83
C GLY A 27 10.23 4.41 10.14
N LEU A 28 10.49 5.08 9.02
CA LEU A 28 9.46 5.79 8.25
C LEU A 28 8.47 4.82 7.60
N ILE A 29 9.00 3.76 6.96
CA ILE A 29 8.20 2.73 6.28
C ILE A 29 7.31 1.98 7.28
N TYR A 30 7.86 1.63 8.45
CA TYR A 30 7.10 0.92 9.49
C TYR A 30 5.96 1.77 10.04
N ASN A 31 6.18 3.08 10.20
CA ASN A 31 5.16 4.02 10.66
C ASN A 31 4.03 4.18 9.62
N VAL A 32 4.37 4.23 8.33
CA VAL A 32 3.37 4.25 7.24
C VAL A 32 2.54 2.96 7.22
N LEU A 33 3.15 1.79 7.44
CA LEU A 33 2.42 0.51 7.50
C LEU A 33 1.42 0.48 8.66
N ILE A 34 1.83 0.96 9.84
CA ILE A 34 0.96 1.07 11.02
C ILE A 34 -0.17 2.06 10.77
N LEU A 35 0.10 3.20 10.12
CA LEU A 35 -0.91 4.21 9.81
C LEU A 35 -1.93 3.75 8.77
N ASN A 36 -1.57 2.83 7.88
CA ASN A 36 -2.48 2.32 6.85
C ASN A 36 -3.69 1.58 7.46
N LEU A 37 -3.47 0.86 8.57
CA LEU A 37 -4.51 0.07 9.25
C LEU A 37 -5.67 0.92 9.82
N PRO A 38 -5.43 1.96 10.63
CA PRO A 38 -6.48 2.87 11.08
C PRO A 38 -7.01 3.75 9.94
N LEU A 39 -6.20 4.13 8.94
CA LEU A 39 -6.69 4.86 7.76
C LEU A 39 -7.71 4.05 6.97
N GLY A 40 -7.47 2.75 6.77
CA GLY A 40 -8.41 1.86 6.10
C GLY A 40 -9.75 1.78 6.85
N SER A 41 -9.71 1.59 8.16
CA SER A 41 -10.92 1.58 9.00
C SER A 41 -11.61 2.95 9.04
N PHE A 42 -10.86 4.04 9.05
CA PHE A 42 -11.42 5.39 9.08
C PHE A 42 -12.04 5.77 7.74
N LEU A 43 -11.39 5.44 6.62
CA LEU A 43 -11.96 5.63 5.29
C LEU A 43 -13.18 4.74 5.11
N PHE A 44 -13.14 3.47 5.54
CA PHE A 44 -14.29 2.60 5.42
C PHE A 44 -15.42 3.07 6.32
N SER A 45 -15.22 3.20 7.64
CA SER A 45 -16.29 3.58 8.56
C SER A 45 -16.74 5.04 8.37
N GLY A 46 -15.81 5.97 8.16
CA GLY A 46 -16.10 7.40 8.00
C GLY A 46 -16.72 7.74 6.65
N LEU A 47 -16.14 7.28 5.54
CA LEU A 47 -16.69 7.54 4.21
C LEU A 47 -17.98 6.75 3.98
N LEU A 48 -18.06 5.51 4.45
CA LEU A 48 -19.29 4.72 4.33
C LEU A 48 -20.41 5.30 5.20
N ALA A 49 -20.12 5.73 6.44
CA ALA A 49 -21.12 6.40 7.27
C ALA A 49 -21.56 7.73 6.67
N GLY A 50 -20.64 8.54 6.14
CA GLY A 50 -20.96 9.82 5.50
C GLY A 50 -21.79 9.64 4.23
N LEU A 51 -21.38 8.74 3.33
CA LEU A 51 -22.13 8.42 2.12
C LEU A 51 -23.49 7.78 2.44
N LEU A 52 -23.59 7.00 3.52
CA LEU A 52 -24.84 6.43 3.98
C LEU A 52 -25.80 7.52 4.49
N TYR A 53 -25.28 8.47 5.27
CA TYR A 53 -26.03 9.63 5.72
C TYR A 53 -26.58 10.45 4.54
N ASP A 54 -25.74 10.78 3.56
CA ASP A 54 -26.16 11.56 2.38
C ASP A 54 -27.15 10.79 1.49
N ALA A 55 -26.94 9.48 1.31
CA ALA A 55 -27.84 8.64 0.53
C ALA A 55 -29.21 8.45 1.19
N GLN A 56 -29.28 8.44 2.53
CA GLN A 56 -30.55 8.41 3.28
C GLN A 56 -31.25 9.77 3.27
N ALA A 57 -30.50 10.87 3.36
CA ALA A 57 -31.05 12.23 3.32
C ALA A 57 -31.82 12.53 2.02
N THR A 58 -31.45 11.88 0.91
CA THR A 58 -32.07 12.14 -0.40
C THR A 58 -33.28 11.24 -0.69
N LYS A 59 -33.51 10.14 0.04
CA LYS A 59 -34.43 9.07 -0.42
C LYS A 59 -35.64 8.74 0.46
N THR A 60 -35.69 9.11 1.74
CA THR A 60 -36.85 8.70 2.56
C THR A 60 -37.23 9.71 3.66
N ALA A 61 -38.49 10.16 3.66
CA ALA A 61 -39.17 10.82 4.78
C ALA A 61 -39.50 9.86 5.96
N SER A 62 -38.89 8.67 6.00
CA SER A 62 -39.21 7.57 6.91
C SER A 62 -37.96 6.70 7.20
N GLY A 63 -37.03 7.28 7.95
CA GLY A 63 -36.10 6.69 8.93
C GLY A 63 -35.71 5.20 8.88
N GLY A 64 -35.10 4.71 7.80
CA GLY A 64 -34.42 3.41 7.77
C GLY A 64 -32.91 3.56 7.80
N ASN A 65 -32.28 3.41 8.98
CA ASN A 65 -30.90 3.85 9.26
C ASN A 65 -29.77 2.92 8.74
N THR A 66 -30.06 1.91 7.91
CA THR A 66 -29.07 0.90 7.49
C THR A 66 -29.10 0.62 5.97
N CYS A 67 -28.03 0.98 5.25
CA CYS A 67 -27.81 0.51 3.87
C CYS A 67 -26.97 -0.75 3.89
N ILE A 68 -27.62 -1.89 3.69
CA ILE A 68 -26.97 -3.18 3.55
C ILE A 68 -27.31 -3.68 2.15
N GLY A 69 -26.32 -3.73 1.26
CA GLY A 69 -26.55 -4.17 -0.11
C GLY A 69 -25.39 -3.90 -1.07
N ALA A 70 -25.45 -4.57 -2.23
CA ALA A 70 -24.40 -4.51 -3.27
C ALA A 70 -24.13 -3.08 -3.75
N HIS A 71 -25.13 -2.20 -3.72
CA HIS A 71 -24.99 -0.81 -4.19
C HIS A 71 -24.12 0.05 -3.25
N CYS A 72 -24.21 -0.12 -1.92
CA CYS A 72 -23.35 0.61 -0.98
C CYS A 72 -21.91 0.10 -0.98
N TYR A 73 -21.70 -1.21 -1.14
CA TYR A 73 -20.36 -1.79 -1.20
C TYR A 73 -19.63 -1.54 -2.52
N ARG A 74 -20.36 -1.29 -3.62
CA ARG A 74 -19.77 -1.09 -4.95
C ARG A 74 -18.76 0.06 -4.97
N LEU A 75 -19.06 1.16 -4.29
CA LEU A 75 -18.18 2.33 -4.26
C LEU A 75 -16.87 2.00 -3.54
N VAL A 76 -16.93 1.27 -2.43
CA VAL A 76 -15.72 0.82 -1.74
C VAL A 76 -14.92 -0.14 -2.59
N PHE A 77 -15.56 -1.11 -3.25
CA PHE A 77 -14.86 -2.03 -4.15
C PHE A 77 -14.12 -1.29 -5.27
N ILE A 78 -14.71 -0.23 -5.83
CA ILE A 78 -14.06 0.60 -6.86
C ILE A 78 -12.88 1.35 -6.27
N VAL A 79 -13.04 2.01 -5.12
CA VAL A 79 -11.95 2.75 -4.45
C VAL A 79 -10.79 1.81 -4.10
N MET A 80 -11.08 0.64 -3.53
CA MET A 80 -10.08 -0.36 -3.21
C MET A 80 -9.40 -0.92 -4.45
N ALA A 81 -10.13 -1.15 -5.54
CA ALA A 81 -9.54 -1.59 -6.80
C ALA A 81 -8.56 -0.55 -7.36
N ILE A 82 -8.94 0.74 -7.37
CA ILE A 82 -8.06 1.82 -7.81
C ILE A 82 -6.83 1.92 -6.91
N ALA A 83 -7.03 1.86 -5.59
CA ALA A 83 -5.93 1.88 -4.63
C ALA A 83 -4.97 0.71 -4.83
N CYS A 84 -5.47 -0.50 -5.12
CA CYS A 84 -4.64 -1.67 -5.45
C CYS A 84 -3.83 -1.46 -6.73
N ILE A 85 -4.43 -0.88 -7.78
CA ILE A 85 -3.72 -0.60 -9.05
C ILE A 85 -2.60 0.43 -8.81
N VAL A 86 -2.90 1.52 -8.11
CA VAL A 86 -1.91 2.56 -7.78
C VAL A 86 -0.80 1.98 -6.90
N GLY A 87 -1.16 1.21 -5.87
CA GLY A 87 -0.20 0.54 -4.99
C GLY A 87 0.71 -0.42 -5.76
N PHE A 88 0.16 -1.20 -6.70
CA PHE A 88 0.94 -2.09 -7.55
C PHE A 88 1.88 -1.32 -8.49
N GLY A 89 1.41 -0.23 -9.10
CA GLY A 89 2.23 0.62 -9.95
C GLY A 89 3.42 1.25 -9.18
N LEU A 90 3.16 1.75 -7.98
CA LEU A 90 4.20 2.30 -7.10
C LEU A 90 5.21 1.22 -6.66
N ASP A 91 4.73 0.01 -6.33
CA ASP A 91 5.57 -1.14 -5.97
C ASP A 91 6.49 -1.54 -7.13
N VAL A 92 5.95 -1.64 -8.34
CA VAL A 92 6.74 -1.94 -9.56
C VAL A 92 7.76 -0.84 -9.83
N LEU A 93 7.38 0.44 -9.75
CA LEU A 93 8.28 1.56 -9.96
C LEU A 93 9.43 1.56 -8.93
N LEU A 94 9.10 1.32 -7.66
CA LEU A 94 10.07 1.23 -6.58
C LEU A 94 11.00 0.03 -6.77
N SER A 95 10.47 -1.11 -7.20
CA SER A 95 11.24 -2.32 -7.53
C SER A 95 12.21 -2.08 -8.70
N ILE A 96 11.80 -1.37 -9.75
CA ILE A 96 12.67 -1.02 -10.88
C ILE A 96 13.78 -0.06 -10.45
N ARG A 97 13.44 1.00 -9.69
CA ARG A 97 14.42 1.96 -9.16
C ARG A 97 15.43 1.27 -8.24
N THR A 98 14.94 0.40 -7.37
CA THR A 98 15.71 -0.48 -6.49
C THR A 98 16.73 -1.31 -7.27
N ARG A 99 16.27 -2.01 -8.30
CA ARG A 99 17.11 -2.90 -9.13
C ARG A 99 18.13 -2.11 -9.95
N SER A 100 17.77 -0.92 -10.44
CA SER A 100 18.67 -0.01 -11.14
C SER A 100 19.81 0.50 -10.24
N LEU A 101 19.50 0.89 -8.99
CA LEU A 101 20.53 1.29 -8.04
C LEU A 101 21.42 0.11 -7.63
N TYR A 102 20.85 -1.06 -7.41
CA TYR A 102 21.63 -2.27 -7.11
C TYR A 102 22.60 -2.62 -8.25
N SER A 103 22.13 -2.55 -9.51
CA SER A 103 22.99 -2.74 -10.69
C SER A 103 24.11 -1.70 -10.77
N LYS A 104 23.81 -0.42 -10.51
CA LYS A 104 24.82 0.66 -10.46
C LYS A 104 25.85 0.45 -9.35
N ILE A 105 25.43 0.03 -8.15
CA ILE A 105 26.33 -0.27 -7.03
C ILE A 105 27.22 -1.46 -7.37
N TYR A 106 26.66 -2.51 -7.99
CA TYR A 106 27.42 -3.70 -8.39
C TYR A 106 28.41 -3.40 -9.52
N ALA A 107 28.01 -2.60 -10.51
CA ALA A 107 28.89 -2.15 -11.59
C ALA A 107 30.03 -1.25 -11.07
N SER A 108 29.74 -0.34 -10.13
CA SER A 108 30.75 0.51 -9.51
C SER A 108 31.73 -0.28 -8.62
N ARG A 109 31.25 -1.30 -7.89
CA ARG A 109 32.10 -2.28 -7.19
C ARG A 109 33.00 -3.05 -8.15
N LYS A 110 32.48 -3.50 -9.30
CA LYS A 110 33.26 -4.21 -10.33
C LYS A 110 34.34 -3.32 -10.94
N SER A 111 34.02 -2.06 -11.23
CA SER A 111 34.99 -1.07 -11.72
C SER A 111 36.09 -0.77 -10.69
N LYS A 112 35.76 -0.61 -9.41
CA LYS A 112 36.77 -0.47 -8.34
C LYS A 112 37.63 -1.72 -8.19
N LYS A 113 37.05 -2.91 -8.33
CA LYS A 113 37.80 -4.17 -8.25
C LYS A 113 38.78 -4.33 -9.42
N SER A 114 38.41 -3.88 -10.63
CA SER A 114 39.32 -3.81 -11.78
C SER A 114 40.42 -2.76 -11.61
N ALA A 115 40.14 -1.60 -10.99
CA ALA A 115 41.14 -0.56 -10.74
C ALA A 115 42.13 -0.89 -9.59
N VAL A 116 41.76 -1.83 -8.71
CA VAL A 116 42.65 -2.35 -7.65
C VAL A 116 43.47 -3.55 -8.14
N LEU A 117 43.08 -4.16 -9.26
CA LEU A 117 43.76 -5.30 -9.90
C LEU A 117 44.51 -4.88 -11.18
N SER A 118 44.93 -3.61 -11.23
CA SER A 118 45.72 -2.99 -12.30
C SER A 118 46.78 -2.11 -11.69
#